data_AF-A0A9D6VVN7-F1
#
_entry.id   AF-A0A9D6VVN7-F1
#
_cell.length_a   1.000
_cell.length_b   1.000
_cell.length_c   1.000
_cell.angle_alpha   90.00
_cell.angle_beta   90.00
_cell.angle_gamma   90.00
#
_symmetry.space_group_name_H-M   'P 1'
#
loop_
_entity.id
_entity.type
_entity.pdbx_description
1 polymer ?
#
loop_
_entity_poly.entity_id
_entity_poly.type
_entity_poly.pdbx_seq_one_letter_code
_entity_poly.pdbx_strand_id
1 'polypeptide(L)' 'MEVKAGISRKKKSLLVYDDKYHPPLLLRTSLMNLKKETKILNIPLYLISLLMTFIPSVGAL' A
#
# COMPACT_ATOMS: atom_id res chain seq x y z
N MET A 1 -6.05 1.63 -2.92
CA MET A 1 -4.91 2.32 -2.26
C MET A 1 -5.46 3.16 -1.12
N GLU A 2 -4.69 3.37 -0.05
CA GLU A 2 -5.05 4.24 1.09
C GLU A 2 -3.92 5.23 1.39
N VAL A 3 -4.26 6.47 1.76
CA VAL A 3 -3.29 7.50 2.17
C VAL A 3 -3.55 7.91 3.61
N LYS A 4 -2.50 8.07 4.42
CA LYS A 4 -2.57 8.55 5.80
C LYS A 4 -1.54 9.65 6.04
N ALA A 5 -1.97 10.76 6.64
CA ALA A 5 -1.09 11.87 7.01
C ALA A 5 -0.22 11.61 8.26
N GLY A 6 -0.33 10.44 8.91
CA GLY A 6 0.33 10.15 10.19
C GLY A 6 0.81 8.71 10.34
N ILE A 7 1.14 8.32 11.57
CA ILE A 7 1.68 6.99 11.92
C ILE A 7 0.61 5.95 12.32
N SER A 8 -0.67 6.23 12.01
CA SER A 8 -1.77 5.33 12.38
C SER A 8 -1.65 3.96 11.70
N ARG A 9 -1.71 2.90 12.52
CA ARG A 9 -1.65 1.51 12.07
C ARG A 9 -3.00 0.95 11.63
N LYS A 10 -4.10 1.67 11.86
CA LYS A 10 -5.45 1.25 11.45
C LYS A 10 -5.48 1.05 9.93
N LYS A 11 -6.17 0.02 9.43
CA LYS A 11 -6.23 -0.31 7.99
C LYS A 11 -7.66 -0.61 7.51
N LYS A 12 -8.68 0.01 8.12
CA LYS A 12 -10.11 -0.31 7.90
C LYS A 12 -10.51 -0.17 6.43
N SER A 13 -10.25 0.98 5.80
CA SER A 13 -10.62 1.21 4.39
C SER A 13 -9.92 0.23 3.45
N LEU A 14 -8.64 -0.06 3.74
CA LEU A 14 -7.83 -0.97 2.94
C LEU A 14 -8.31 -2.42 3.04
N LEU A 15 -8.75 -2.86 4.23
CA LEU A 15 -9.34 -4.18 4.43
C LEU A 15 -10.72 -4.31 3.79
N VAL A 16 -11.56 -3.27 3.85
CA VAL A 16 -12.88 -3.28 3.17
C VAL A 16 -12.70 -3.37 1.65
N TYR A 17 -11.73 -2.64 1.10
CA TYR A 17 -11.40 -2.74 -0.32
C TYR A 17 -10.90 -4.13 -0.70
N ASP A 18 -10.07 -4.71 0.16
CA ASP A 18 -9.48 -6.02 -0.03
C ASP A 18 -10.53 -7.15 -0.06
N ASP A 19 -11.45 -7.16 0.90
CA ASP A 19 -12.56 -8.11 0.98
C ASP A 19 -13.49 -8.02 -0.26
N LYS A 20 -13.69 -6.80 -0.77
CA LYS A 20 -14.57 -6.58 -1.91
C LYS A 20 -13.95 -6.97 -3.26
N TYR A 21 -12.66 -6.73 -3.45
CA TYR A 21 -12.04 -6.77 -4.78
C TYR A 21 -10.88 -7.77 -4.90
N HIS A 22 -10.42 -8.36 -3.79
CA HIS A 22 -9.35 -9.34 -3.75
C HIS A 22 -8.12 -8.98 -4.61
N PRO A 23 -7.59 -7.74 -4.51
CA PRO A 23 -6.43 -7.35 -5.31
C PRO A 23 -5.19 -8.15 -4.87
N PRO A 24 -4.25 -8.43 -5.79
CA PRO A 24 -3.01 -9.12 -5.45
C PRO A 24 -2.07 -8.27 -4.59
N LEU A 25 -2.22 -6.93 -4.63
CA LEU A 25 -1.40 -5.98 -3.90
C LEU A 25 -2.24 -4.79 -3.39
N LEU A 26 -2.05 -4.45 -2.13
CA LEU A 26 -2.66 -3.31 -1.45
C LEU A 26 -1.59 -2.27 -1.15
N LEU A 27 -1.75 -1.08 -1.70
CA LEU A 27 -0.83 0.04 -1.45
C LEU A 27 -1.36 0.94 -0.36
N ARG A 28 -0.49 1.30 0.58
CA ARG A 28 -0.73 2.32 1.60
C ARG A 28 0.43 3.32 1.59
N THR A 29 0.13 4.61 1.72
CA THR A 29 1.16 5.62 1.99
C THR A 29 0.95 6.31 3.33
N SER A 30 2.01 6.45 4.13
CA SER A 30 1.95 7.08 5.45
C SER A 30 3.31 7.55 5.96
N LEU A 31 3.39 8.15 7.16
CA LEU A 31 4.68 8.51 7.79
C LEU A 31 5.42 7.31 8.43
N MET A 32 5.01 6.07 8.14
CA MET A 32 5.69 4.86 8.63
C MET A 32 6.75 4.39 7.63
N ASN A 33 7.70 3.59 8.12
CA ASN A 33 8.76 3.00 7.31
C ASN A 33 8.24 2.16 6.14
N LEU A 34 9.07 2.03 5.11
CA LEU A 34 8.84 1.10 4.01
C LEU A 34 8.69 -0.32 4.59
N LYS A 35 7.52 -0.93 4.39
CA LYS A 35 7.23 -2.26 4.94
C LYS A 35 6.23 -3.00 4.07
N LYS A 36 6.56 -4.24 3.69
CA LYS A 36 5.62 -5.19 3.10
C LYS A 36 5.16 -6.19 4.16
N GLU A 37 3.86 -6.35 4.32
CA GLU A 37 3.25 -7.31 5.25
C GLU A 37 2.13 -8.03 4.52
N THR A 38 2.33 -9.33 4.26
CA THR A 38 1.44 -10.12 3.40
C THR A 38 1.28 -9.43 2.03
N LYS A 39 0.09 -8.91 1.72
CA LYS A 39 -0.25 -8.20 0.49
C LYS A 39 -0.29 -6.67 0.65
N ILE A 40 -0.01 -6.13 1.83
CA ILE A 40 0.00 -4.68 2.08
C ILE A 40 1.43 -4.16 1.99
N LEU A 41 1.66 -3.20 1.10
CA LEU A 41 2.90 -2.44 1.02
C LEU A 41 2.67 -1.02 1.55
N ASN A 42 3.34 -0.69 2.65
CA ASN A 42 3.44 0.67 3.15
C ASN A 42 4.62 1.38 2.48
N ILE A 43 4.34 2.46 1.75
CA ILE A 43 5.33 3.35 1.16
C ILE A 43 5.36 4.64 2.00
N PRO A 44 6.51 5.04 2.57
CA PRO A 44 6.61 6.31 3.29
C PRO A 44 6.14 7.47 2.41
N LEU A 45 5.41 8.44 2.97
CA LEU A 45 4.81 9.53 2.21
C LEU A 45 5.86 10.34 1.44
N TYR A 46 7.07 10.48 1.99
CA TYR A 46 8.20 11.15 1.34
C TYR A 46 8.79 10.38 0.15
N LEU A 47 8.39 9.11 -0.06
CA LEU A 47 8.76 8.29 -1.23
C LEU A 47 7.62 8.16 -2.25
N ILE A 48 6.53 8.95 -2.13
CA ILE A 48 5.36 8.83 -3.01
C ILE A 48 5.69 9.03 -4.49
N SER A 49 6.69 9.87 -4.81
CA SER A 49 7.14 10.09 -6.19
C SER A 49 7.70 8.83 -6.85
N LEU A 50 8.11 7.84 -6.05
CA LEU A 50 8.63 6.56 -6.50
C LEU A 50 7.54 5.48 -6.57
N LEU A 51 6.26 5.80 -6.43
CA LEU A 51 5.17 4.81 -6.36
C LEU A 51 5.24 3.74 -7.45
N MET A 52 5.52 4.14 -8.69
CA MET A 52 5.59 3.23 -9.85
C MET A 52 6.73 2.22 -9.75
N THR A 53 7.82 2.53 -9.03
CA THR A 53 8.95 1.61 -8.85
C THR A 53 8.61 0.44 -7.92
N PHE A 54 7.53 0.57 -7.15
CA PHE A 54 7.08 -0.44 -6.19
C PHE A 54 5.98 -1.36 -6.71
N ILE A 55 5.37 -1.03 -7.85
CA ILE A 55 4.32 -1.83 -8.46
C ILE A 55 4.98 -2.83 -9.41
N PRO A 56 4.81 -4.15 -9.19
CA PRO A 56 5.32 -5.14 -10.13
C PRO A 56 4.70 -4.92 -11.51
N SER A 57 5.50 -5.02 -12.56
CA SER A 57 4.99 -4.98 -13.93
C SER A 57 4.01 -6.13 -14.15
N VAL A 58 2.84 -5.81 -14.73
CA VAL A 58 1.69 -6.72 -14.93
C VAL A 58 2.00 -7.86 -15.94
N GLY A 59 3.21 -7.91 -16.50
CA GLY A 59 3.61 -8.87 -17.55
C GLY A 59 4.62 -9.96 -17.14
N ALA A 60 4.82 -10.21 -15.84
CA ALA A 60 5.76 -11.24 -15.34
C ALA A 60 5.06 -12.47 -14.72
N LEU A 61 3.90 -12.85 -15.26
CA LEU A 61 3.19 -14.10 -14.97
C LEU A 61 2.93 -14.86 -16.28
#